data_AF-A0A941MDJ3-F1
#
_entry.id   AF-A0A941MDJ3-F1
#
_cell.length_a   1.000
_cell.length_b   1.000
_cell.length_c   1.000
_cell.angle_alpha   90.00
_cell.angle_beta   90.00
_cell.angle_gamma   90.00
#
_symmetry.space_group_name_H-M   'P 1'
#
loop_
_entity.id
_entity.type
_entity.pdbx_description
1 polymer ?
#
loop_
_entity_poly.entity_id
_entity_poly.type
_entity_poly.pdbx_seq_one_letter_code
_entity_poly.pdbx_strand_id
1 'polypeptide(L)'
;DGSYSSGITTTSGNITLVGEGSTAGVQLNNDSTITSASGNVEIDGRGTTGAGVRLVSSSAVNAGSGTVVLRAGNDGNSDAIVLAGSITSTTAVNLRPLDETDTILLGAGNGFSVGNSDLANIHSPWLVIGSAQQQGAIQVIDALVYDSNLTLQNQGGSAGIYLGAGVDVGLHTLGLLTGGSITQDADAAIHAESLLAIAAGDVLLATAQNDVAGTTLSGSAGGVYEFLDVNALAIGNVNAFGFDANGNVLAGQAGSGISAGGNVFVQTLSGNLTMNANVNGVDVDLVTAGVFLNPAGATINASGDWRIWASTWLGEDRGGLAGNGSLPNLYNCTYGGPCGVTVGSGSHFIYTQQPTLSIWIDNASREYGDANPAFNYSASGLILGDTLANVLMGYLSSAANSGSDVGQYAINGNFVSPAGYAIAFVPGTGLLTITPATLLFTADPLLWYMGVPFPAFTGTITGFKNGDTAASVFGNNPYWFTNASPLSMPGFYAIYGGGNAQNYVFTQASSNQSALHLIPAAVTSDQPTTFVSERNDTDVYDTNIGQVEMCPVSDSGNDQALEGGDALGGDWSKVRKRLNLLNCFSNDKKGGCSGSF
;
A
#
# COMPACT_ATOMS: atom_id res chain seq x y z
N ASP A 1 25.24 13.15 -81.81
CA ASP A 1 24.93 11.74 -81.52
C ASP A 1 26.08 11.01 -80.86
N GLY A 2 26.38 11.35 -79.61
CA GLY A 2 27.40 10.66 -78.81
C GLY A 2 27.36 11.14 -77.38
N SER A 3 26.46 10.55 -76.57
CA SER A 3 26.47 10.68 -75.12
C SER A 3 27.68 9.93 -74.58
N TYR A 4 28.81 10.61 -74.41
CA TYR A 4 29.94 10.03 -73.69
C TYR A 4 29.62 10.06 -72.19
N SER A 5 29.20 8.93 -71.63
CA SER A 5 29.18 8.73 -70.17
C SER A 5 30.63 8.73 -69.68
N SER A 6 31.02 9.73 -68.88
CA SER A 6 32.34 9.74 -68.22
C SER A 6 32.22 9.11 -66.85
N GLY A 7 33.05 8.12 -66.53
CA GLY A 7 32.96 7.46 -65.23
C GLY A 7 34.27 6.88 -64.73
N ILE A 8 34.34 6.70 -63.43
CA ILE A 8 35.43 6.00 -62.73
C ILE A 8 34.85 4.69 -62.24
N THR A 9 35.36 3.58 -62.78
CA THR A 9 34.87 2.24 -62.43
C THR A 9 36.01 1.37 -61.94
N THR A 10 35.79 0.69 -60.82
CA THR A 10 36.69 -0.36 -60.33
C THR A 10 35.89 -1.56 -59.85
N THR A 11 36.51 -2.74 -59.78
CA THR A 11 35.86 -3.93 -59.22
C THR A 11 35.96 -3.95 -57.70
N SER A 12 37.14 -3.70 -57.15
CA SER A 12 37.42 -3.79 -55.70
C SER A 12 38.29 -2.65 -55.18
N GLY A 13 38.52 -1.62 -56.00
CA GLY A 13 39.35 -0.49 -55.63
C GLY A 13 38.56 0.53 -54.83
N ASN A 14 39.23 1.16 -53.87
CA ASN A 14 38.69 2.36 -53.24
C ASN A 14 38.83 3.53 -54.22
N ILE A 15 37.80 4.36 -54.32
CA ILE A 15 37.80 5.57 -55.13
C ILE A 15 37.70 6.75 -54.18
N THR A 16 38.71 7.62 -54.18
CA THR A 16 38.68 8.86 -53.42
C THR A 16 38.78 10.04 -54.38
N LEU A 17 37.82 10.96 -54.29
CA LEU A 17 37.84 12.24 -55.00
C LEU A 17 37.98 13.38 -54.01
N VAL A 18 38.93 14.27 -54.25
CA VAL A 18 39.12 15.47 -53.44
C VAL A 18 39.14 16.68 -54.38
N GLY A 19 38.37 17.71 -54.08
CA GLY A 19 38.29 18.91 -54.91
C GLY A 19 37.98 20.17 -54.12
N GLU A 20 38.60 21.28 -54.54
CA GLU A 20 38.30 22.62 -54.05
C GLU A 20 37.90 23.51 -55.24
N GLY A 21 36.86 24.33 -55.08
CA GLY A 21 36.39 25.19 -56.17
C GLY A 21 35.39 26.26 -55.73
N SER A 22 35.18 27.27 -56.57
CA SER A 22 34.30 28.39 -56.24
C SER A 22 32.82 28.09 -56.43
N THR A 23 32.48 27.39 -57.50
CA THR A 23 31.11 26.95 -57.81
C THR A 23 30.75 25.62 -57.17
N ALA A 24 31.70 24.68 -57.16
CA ALA A 24 31.62 23.45 -56.39
C ALA A 24 33.03 22.88 -56.13
N GLY A 25 33.24 22.21 -55.00
CA GLY A 25 34.49 21.48 -54.72
C GLY A 25 34.64 20.23 -55.59
N VAL A 26 33.69 19.31 -55.46
CA VAL A 26 33.52 18.17 -56.38
C VAL A 26 32.13 18.24 -57.00
N GLN A 27 32.08 18.20 -58.34
CA GLN A 27 30.82 18.20 -59.08
C GLN A 27 30.77 17.04 -60.07
N LEU A 28 29.77 16.18 -59.93
CA LEU A 28 29.43 15.18 -60.94
C LEU A 28 28.34 15.75 -61.84
N ASN A 29 28.63 15.86 -63.14
CA ASN A 29 27.75 16.41 -64.16
C ASN A 29 27.04 15.31 -64.95
N ASN A 30 26.33 15.68 -66.02
CA ASN A 30 25.40 14.78 -66.70
C ASN A 30 26.04 13.44 -67.11
N ASP A 31 25.37 12.35 -66.75
CA ASP A 31 25.77 10.96 -66.99
C ASP A 31 27.14 10.56 -66.40
N SER A 32 27.62 11.31 -65.39
CA SER A 32 28.85 10.98 -64.68
C SER A 32 28.62 9.91 -63.63
N THR A 33 29.37 8.81 -63.70
CA THR A 33 29.20 7.66 -62.78
C THR A 33 30.49 7.33 -62.04
N ILE A 34 30.40 7.15 -60.73
CA ILE A 34 31.45 6.52 -59.92
C ILE A 34 30.94 5.16 -59.49
N THR A 35 31.71 4.11 -59.77
CA THR A 35 31.29 2.74 -59.47
C THR A 35 32.44 1.93 -58.91
N SER A 36 32.24 1.34 -57.73
CA SER A 36 33.07 0.25 -57.21
C SER A 36 32.17 -0.91 -56.85
N ALA A 37 32.53 -2.16 -57.20
CA ALA A 37 31.68 -3.31 -56.85
C ALA A 37 31.83 -3.72 -55.38
N SER A 38 33.04 -3.56 -54.80
CA SER A 38 33.31 -3.90 -53.40
C SER A 38 34.22 -2.95 -52.65
N GLY A 39 34.75 -1.91 -53.31
CA GLY A 39 35.59 -0.90 -52.66
C GLY A 39 34.78 0.31 -52.20
N ASN A 40 35.34 1.07 -51.28
CA ASN A 40 34.69 2.27 -50.74
C ASN A 40 34.77 3.42 -51.75
N VAL A 41 33.76 4.30 -51.72
CA VAL A 41 33.77 5.55 -52.49
C VAL A 41 33.75 6.72 -51.52
N GLU A 42 34.78 7.56 -51.57
CA GLU A 42 34.93 8.76 -50.74
C GLU A 42 34.98 9.99 -51.64
N ILE A 43 34.16 11.00 -51.33
CA ILE A 43 34.12 12.26 -52.06
C ILE A 43 34.22 13.41 -51.06
N ASP A 44 35.29 14.18 -51.19
CA ASP A 44 35.61 15.31 -50.34
C ASP A 44 35.61 16.59 -51.16
N GLY A 45 34.68 17.48 -50.86
CA GLY A 45 34.50 18.69 -51.63
C GLY A 45 34.48 19.94 -50.78
N ARG A 46 35.36 20.90 -51.10
CA ARG A 46 35.36 22.24 -50.47
C ARG A 46 34.93 23.31 -51.46
N GLY A 47 33.79 23.92 -51.22
CA GLY A 47 33.33 25.10 -51.94
C GLY A 47 33.87 26.37 -51.30
N THR A 48 34.25 27.40 -52.06
CA THR A 48 34.50 28.72 -51.43
C THR A 48 33.20 29.48 -51.18
N THR A 49 32.25 29.38 -52.12
CA THR A 49 30.95 30.08 -52.08
C THR A 49 29.78 29.21 -52.55
N GLY A 50 30.05 28.14 -53.30
CA GLY A 50 29.07 27.14 -53.72
C GLY A 50 29.18 25.85 -52.92
N ALA A 51 28.56 24.78 -53.41
CA ALA A 51 28.53 23.49 -52.70
C ALA A 51 29.92 22.87 -52.58
N GLY A 52 30.22 22.23 -51.45
CA GLY A 52 31.36 21.34 -51.34
C GLY A 52 31.21 20.17 -52.31
N VAL A 53 30.11 19.42 -52.19
CA VAL A 53 29.78 18.28 -53.05
C VAL A 53 28.48 18.56 -53.80
N ARG A 54 28.50 18.38 -55.12
CA ARG A 54 27.33 18.55 -55.99
C ARG A 54 27.15 17.38 -56.93
N LEU A 55 26.08 16.61 -56.74
CA LEU A 55 25.65 15.54 -57.63
C LEU A 55 24.42 16.02 -58.40
N VAL A 56 24.47 16.09 -59.72
CA VAL A 56 23.29 16.44 -60.54
C VAL A 56 22.41 15.21 -60.80
N SER A 57 21.16 15.40 -61.21
CA SER A 57 20.13 14.33 -61.28
C SER A 57 20.48 13.11 -62.14
N SER A 58 21.31 13.28 -63.16
CA SER A 58 21.77 12.19 -64.04
C SER A 58 23.12 11.59 -63.61
N SER A 59 23.70 12.02 -62.50
CA SER A 59 24.93 11.43 -61.96
C SER A 59 24.63 10.29 -60.98
N ALA A 60 25.58 9.37 -60.82
CA ALA A 60 25.43 8.24 -59.90
C ALA A 60 26.73 7.91 -59.17
N VAL A 61 26.60 7.57 -57.89
CA VAL A 61 27.66 7.03 -57.05
C VAL A 61 27.22 5.68 -56.52
N ASN A 62 27.95 4.62 -56.85
CA ASN A 62 27.63 3.26 -56.43
C ASN A 62 28.87 2.57 -55.87
N ALA A 63 28.85 2.24 -54.57
CA ALA A 63 29.95 1.52 -53.91
C ALA A 63 29.75 0.00 -53.84
N GLY A 64 28.65 -0.54 -54.38
CA GLY A 64 28.34 -1.96 -54.29
C GLY A 64 28.32 -2.40 -52.83
N SER A 65 29.18 -3.36 -52.45
CA SER A 65 29.34 -3.79 -51.06
C SER A 65 30.28 -2.93 -50.20
N GLY A 66 30.87 -1.88 -50.75
CA GLY A 66 31.64 -0.87 -50.03
C GLY A 66 30.74 0.24 -49.45
N THR A 67 31.33 1.11 -48.64
CA THR A 67 30.64 2.31 -48.10
C THR A 67 30.79 3.51 -49.04
N VAL A 68 29.80 4.40 -49.02
CA VAL A 68 29.93 5.75 -49.61
C VAL A 68 30.13 6.75 -48.48
N VAL A 69 31.17 7.59 -48.58
CA VAL A 69 31.44 8.68 -47.65
C VAL A 69 31.44 9.99 -48.43
N LEU A 70 30.54 10.90 -48.08
CA LEU A 70 30.47 12.23 -48.68
C LEU A 70 30.81 13.28 -47.61
N ARG A 71 31.87 14.04 -47.86
CA ARG A 71 32.30 15.16 -47.02
C ARG A 71 32.22 16.45 -47.79
N ALA A 72 31.52 17.43 -47.22
CA ALA A 72 31.33 18.71 -47.88
C ALA A 72 31.56 19.87 -46.90
N GLY A 73 32.13 20.97 -47.39
CA GLY A 73 32.25 22.21 -46.62
C GLY A 73 32.24 23.42 -47.53
N ASN A 74 31.77 24.56 -47.01
CA ASN A 74 31.82 25.86 -47.68
C ASN A 74 31.93 27.01 -46.65
N ASP A 75 31.61 28.24 -47.05
CA ASP A 75 31.63 29.43 -46.18
C ASP A 75 30.38 29.58 -45.29
N GLY A 76 29.46 28.60 -45.31
CA GLY A 76 28.22 28.60 -44.54
C GLY A 76 27.09 29.46 -45.12
N ASN A 77 27.32 30.17 -46.23
CA ASN A 77 26.31 31.07 -46.83
C ASN A 77 25.45 30.42 -47.92
N SER A 78 25.87 29.26 -48.42
CA SER A 78 25.11 28.44 -49.37
C SER A 78 25.03 27.00 -48.87
N ASP A 79 24.22 26.18 -49.52
CA ASP A 79 24.17 24.74 -49.25
C ASP A 79 25.50 24.07 -49.65
N ALA A 80 26.15 23.42 -48.68
CA ALA A 80 27.42 22.74 -48.85
C ALA A 80 27.25 21.38 -49.55
N ILE A 81 26.09 20.74 -49.48
CA ILE A 81 25.90 19.37 -49.99
C ILE A 81 24.61 19.25 -50.80
N VAL A 82 24.75 19.15 -52.12
CA VAL A 82 23.59 19.07 -53.03
C VAL A 82 23.58 17.69 -53.69
N LEU A 83 22.63 16.83 -53.31
CA LEU A 83 22.58 15.42 -53.72
C LEU A 83 21.37 15.11 -54.59
N ALA A 84 21.36 15.62 -55.83
CA ALA A 84 20.30 15.30 -56.78
C ALA A 84 20.52 13.97 -57.53
N GLY A 85 21.76 13.47 -57.56
CA GLY A 85 22.12 12.20 -58.20
C GLY A 85 21.96 10.99 -57.29
N SER A 86 21.80 9.79 -57.87
CA SER A 86 21.60 8.55 -57.12
C SER A 86 22.87 8.13 -56.36
N ILE A 87 22.73 7.83 -55.08
CA ILE A 87 23.78 7.30 -54.22
C ILE A 87 23.36 5.92 -53.75
N THR A 88 24.20 4.90 -53.96
CA THR A 88 23.85 3.52 -53.63
C THR A 88 25.01 2.79 -52.97
N SER A 89 24.69 2.09 -51.89
CA SER A 89 25.59 1.14 -51.21
C SER A 89 24.74 0.03 -50.60
N THR A 90 25.16 -1.23 -50.72
CA THR A 90 24.53 -2.35 -50.01
C THR A 90 25.03 -2.48 -48.57
N THR A 91 25.87 -1.54 -48.12
CA THR A 91 26.49 -1.54 -46.79
C THR A 91 26.04 -0.30 -46.00
N ALA A 92 26.53 0.89 -46.37
CA ALA A 92 26.06 2.15 -45.78
C ALA A 92 26.51 3.38 -46.57
N VAL A 93 25.84 4.49 -46.27
CA VAL A 93 26.24 5.85 -46.67
C VAL A 93 26.56 6.65 -45.41
N ASN A 94 27.63 7.45 -45.45
CA ASN A 94 27.95 8.44 -44.43
C ASN A 94 27.97 9.85 -45.04
N LEU A 95 27.26 10.76 -44.40
CA LEU A 95 27.27 12.18 -44.72
C LEU A 95 27.83 12.95 -43.53
N ARG A 96 28.85 13.79 -43.73
CA ARG A 96 29.36 14.66 -42.67
C ARG A 96 30.05 15.92 -43.23
N PRO A 97 30.15 17.01 -42.46
CA PRO A 97 30.90 18.17 -42.89
C PRO A 97 32.41 17.85 -43.02
N LEU A 98 33.13 18.68 -43.78
CA LEU A 98 34.60 18.63 -43.82
C LEU A 98 35.24 19.17 -42.53
N ASP A 99 34.59 20.14 -41.88
CA ASP A 99 34.96 20.64 -40.55
C ASP A 99 33.97 20.06 -39.53
N GLU A 100 34.46 19.21 -38.63
CA GLU A 100 33.60 18.56 -37.63
C GLU A 100 32.98 19.53 -36.63
N THR A 101 33.41 20.80 -36.58
CA THR A 101 32.79 21.84 -35.75
C THR A 101 31.54 22.45 -36.39
N ASP A 102 31.33 22.26 -37.69
CA ASP A 102 30.16 22.76 -38.40
C ASP A 102 28.89 22.07 -37.91
N THR A 103 27.81 22.85 -37.80
CA THR A 103 26.48 22.31 -37.50
C THR A 103 25.94 21.56 -38.70
N ILE A 104 25.37 20.38 -38.44
CA ILE A 104 24.61 19.61 -39.43
C ILE A 104 23.14 20.01 -39.28
N LEU A 105 22.57 20.52 -40.37
CA LEU A 105 21.17 20.91 -40.43
C LEU A 105 20.39 19.88 -41.24
N LEU A 106 19.35 19.30 -40.64
CA LEU A 106 18.43 18.38 -41.31
C LEU A 106 17.14 19.13 -41.63
N GLY A 107 17.02 19.53 -42.89
CA GLY A 107 16.02 20.46 -43.41
C GLY A 107 16.61 21.49 -44.36
N ALA A 108 15.81 22.49 -44.73
CA ALA A 108 16.22 23.56 -45.64
C ALA A 108 17.09 24.60 -44.92
N GLY A 109 18.28 24.88 -45.47
CA GLY A 109 19.16 25.93 -44.96
C GLY A 109 20.47 26.06 -45.71
N ASN A 110 21.42 26.75 -45.09
CA ASN A 110 22.77 26.96 -45.60
C ASN A 110 23.79 26.19 -44.74
N GLY A 111 25.03 26.09 -45.20
CA GLY A 111 26.06 25.26 -44.59
C GLY A 111 25.84 23.79 -44.92
N PHE A 112 26.22 22.87 -44.03
CA PHE A 112 25.97 21.45 -44.22
C PHE A 112 24.50 21.12 -43.94
N SER A 113 23.65 21.32 -44.95
CA SER A 113 22.21 21.11 -44.90
C SER A 113 21.83 19.86 -45.68
N VAL A 114 21.04 18.96 -45.11
CA VAL A 114 20.54 17.76 -45.80
C VAL A 114 19.01 17.76 -45.72
N GLY A 115 18.35 17.91 -46.87
CA GLY A 115 16.89 17.90 -46.95
C GLY A 115 16.32 16.56 -47.38
N ASN A 116 14.99 16.41 -47.32
CA ASN A 116 14.30 15.22 -47.82
C ASN A 116 14.56 14.96 -49.31
N SER A 117 14.83 16.01 -50.11
CA SER A 117 15.22 15.87 -51.52
C SER A 117 16.56 15.15 -51.68
N ASP A 118 17.51 15.38 -50.77
CA ASP A 118 18.82 14.72 -50.79
C ASP A 118 18.67 13.28 -50.31
N LEU A 119 17.93 13.07 -49.22
CA LEU A 119 17.67 11.75 -48.65
C LEU A 119 16.94 10.80 -49.62
N ALA A 120 16.03 11.33 -50.43
CA ALA A 120 15.30 10.53 -51.43
C ALA A 120 16.21 9.87 -52.47
N ASN A 121 17.42 10.40 -52.68
CA ASN A 121 18.38 9.87 -53.65
C ASN A 121 19.42 8.94 -53.02
N ILE A 122 19.32 8.67 -51.71
CA ILE A 122 20.23 7.79 -50.97
C ILE A 122 19.56 6.44 -50.77
N HIS A 123 20.24 5.39 -51.23
CA HIS A 123 19.77 4.02 -51.13
C HIS A 123 20.83 3.16 -50.43
N SER A 124 20.67 2.97 -49.13
CA SER A 124 21.49 2.07 -48.35
C SER A 124 20.73 1.45 -47.17
N PRO A 125 21.11 0.25 -46.72
CA PRO A 125 20.53 -0.35 -45.51
C PRO A 125 20.78 0.48 -44.24
N TRP A 126 21.79 1.34 -44.27
CA TRP A 126 22.13 2.24 -43.18
C TRP A 126 22.61 3.59 -43.71
N LEU A 127 22.09 4.67 -43.13
CA LEU A 127 22.59 6.03 -43.33
C LEU A 127 23.10 6.56 -42.00
N VAL A 128 24.36 7.00 -41.96
CA VAL A 128 24.92 7.70 -40.79
C VAL A 128 25.17 9.15 -41.16
N ILE A 129 24.54 10.07 -40.45
CA ILE A 129 24.78 11.50 -40.59
C ILE A 129 25.60 11.98 -39.38
N GLY A 130 26.75 12.58 -39.65
CA GLY A 130 27.76 12.90 -38.65
C GLY A 130 28.76 11.76 -38.46
N SER A 131 29.44 11.74 -37.30
CA SER A 131 30.46 10.75 -36.97
C SER A 131 30.83 10.75 -35.48
N ALA A 132 31.69 9.83 -35.07
CA ALA A 132 32.24 9.83 -33.70
C ALA A 132 33.10 11.06 -33.37
N GLN A 133 33.49 11.84 -34.37
CA GLN A 133 34.36 13.02 -34.27
C GLN A 133 33.58 14.33 -34.49
N GLN A 134 32.32 14.25 -34.92
CA GLN A 134 31.44 15.40 -35.08
C GLN A 134 31.28 16.14 -33.75
N GLN A 135 31.55 17.45 -33.75
CA GLN A 135 31.49 18.35 -32.59
C GLN A 135 30.34 19.35 -32.70
N GLY A 136 30.06 19.86 -33.90
CA GLY A 136 28.94 20.76 -34.17
C GLY A 136 27.61 20.04 -33.98
N ALA A 137 26.57 20.77 -33.57
CA ALA A 137 25.25 20.22 -33.30
C ALA A 137 24.66 19.51 -34.52
N ILE A 138 23.78 18.53 -34.29
CA ILE A 138 22.86 18.05 -35.31
C ILE A 138 21.48 18.61 -34.97
N GLN A 139 20.88 19.34 -35.91
CA GLN A 139 19.58 19.99 -35.71
C GLN A 139 18.59 19.50 -36.76
N VAL A 140 17.51 18.84 -36.33
CA VAL A 140 16.36 18.51 -37.17
C VAL A 140 15.40 19.68 -37.12
N ILE A 141 15.31 20.44 -38.20
CA ILE A 141 14.48 21.66 -38.27
C ILE A 141 13.25 21.49 -39.16
N ASP A 142 13.28 20.54 -40.09
CA ASP A 142 12.14 20.13 -40.90
C ASP A 142 11.85 18.64 -40.65
N ALA A 143 10.60 18.24 -40.84
CA ALA A 143 10.21 16.83 -40.69
C ALA A 143 11.03 15.94 -41.63
N LEU A 144 11.71 14.96 -41.05
CA LEU A 144 12.61 14.06 -41.74
C LEU A 144 11.88 12.75 -42.06
N VAL A 145 11.95 12.30 -43.31
CA VAL A 145 11.42 10.98 -43.70
C VAL A 145 12.51 10.20 -44.41
N TYR A 146 12.91 9.06 -43.83
CA TYR A 146 13.90 8.17 -44.41
C TYR A 146 13.56 6.71 -44.09
N ASP A 147 12.95 6.00 -45.04
CA ASP A 147 12.48 4.62 -44.89
C ASP A 147 13.62 3.58 -44.93
N SER A 148 14.60 3.74 -44.03
CA SER A 148 15.66 2.77 -43.74
C SER A 148 16.32 3.10 -42.40
N ASN A 149 17.33 2.33 -41.99
CA ASN A 149 18.01 2.62 -40.72
C ASN A 149 18.79 3.94 -40.80
N LEU A 150 18.59 4.80 -39.82
CA LEU A 150 19.21 6.11 -39.71
C LEU A 150 19.99 6.21 -38.41
N THR A 151 21.16 6.84 -38.44
CA THR A 151 21.88 7.23 -37.24
C THR A 151 22.34 8.68 -37.33
N LEU A 152 21.97 9.48 -36.34
CA LEU A 152 22.49 10.82 -36.12
C LEU A 152 23.60 10.73 -35.08
N GLN A 153 24.82 11.11 -35.44
CA GLN A 153 26.00 10.91 -34.59
C GLN A 153 26.81 12.19 -34.38
N ASN A 154 26.84 12.66 -33.14
CA ASN A 154 27.58 13.83 -32.64
C ASN A 154 28.32 13.47 -31.33
N GLN A 155 29.26 12.51 -31.39
CA GLN A 155 29.98 12.03 -30.20
C GLN A 155 31.33 12.72 -29.96
N GLY A 156 31.81 13.53 -30.90
CA GLY A 156 33.08 14.23 -30.80
C GLY A 156 33.02 15.50 -29.94
N GLY A 157 31.83 16.06 -29.71
CA GLY A 157 31.61 17.25 -28.90
C GLY A 157 30.36 17.17 -28.02
N SER A 158 30.07 18.29 -27.35
CA SER A 158 28.97 18.42 -26.39
C SER A 158 27.76 19.20 -26.94
N ALA A 159 27.76 19.54 -28.23
CA ALA A 159 26.71 20.38 -28.82
C ALA A 159 25.35 19.67 -28.92
N GLY A 160 25.34 18.33 -28.94
CA GLY A 160 24.13 17.54 -28.83
C GLY A 160 23.39 17.29 -30.14
N ILE A 161 22.23 16.66 -30.00
CA ILE A 161 21.25 16.45 -31.06
C ILE A 161 19.96 17.14 -30.62
N TYR A 162 19.46 18.05 -31.45
CA TYR A 162 18.21 18.75 -31.22
C TYR A 162 17.17 18.34 -32.27
N LEU A 163 16.05 17.82 -31.78
CA LEU A 163 14.88 17.47 -32.59
C LEU A 163 13.87 18.62 -32.50
N GLY A 164 13.94 19.57 -33.43
CA GLY A 164 12.96 20.64 -33.61
C GLY A 164 11.78 20.25 -34.51
N ALA A 165 11.89 19.14 -35.23
CA ALA A 165 10.83 18.55 -36.04
C ALA A 165 10.91 17.01 -36.02
N GLY A 166 9.83 16.35 -36.46
CA GLY A 166 9.68 14.90 -36.37
C GLY A 166 10.68 14.12 -37.23
N VAL A 167 11.02 12.91 -36.78
CA VAL A 167 11.90 11.97 -37.50
C VAL A 167 11.15 10.66 -37.71
N ASP A 168 10.90 10.33 -38.97
CA ASP A 168 10.20 9.12 -39.38
C ASP A 168 11.15 8.19 -40.16
N VAL A 169 11.42 7.03 -39.57
CA VAL A 169 12.16 5.93 -40.21
C VAL A 169 11.30 4.70 -40.47
N GLY A 170 9.99 4.77 -40.24
CA GLY A 170 9.06 3.67 -40.40
C GLY A 170 9.44 2.45 -39.55
N LEU A 171 9.51 1.27 -40.19
CA LEU A 171 9.83 0.00 -39.54
C LEU A 171 11.34 -0.25 -39.41
N HIS A 172 12.10 0.80 -39.07
CA HIS A 172 13.56 0.72 -39.02
C HIS A 172 14.11 1.25 -37.70
N THR A 173 15.43 1.10 -37.53
CA THR A 173 16.13 1.58 -36.35
C THR A 173 16.57 3.03 -36.52
N LEU A 174 16.25 3.85 -35.52
CA LEU A 174 16.83 5.18 -35.33
C LEU A 174 17.89 5.14 -34.22
N GLY A 175 19.12 5.53 -34.56
CA GLY A 175 20.21 5.76 -33.60
C GLY A 175 20.42 7.25 -33.36
N LEU A 176 20.35 7.70 -32.11
CA LEU A 176 20.72 9.04 -31.69
C LEU A 176 21.91 8.93 -30.75
N LEU A 177 23.10 9.32 -31.23
CA LEU A 177 24.36 9.07 -30.56
C LEU A 177 25.10 10.39 -30.33
N THR A 178 25.28 10.82 -29.09
CA THR A 178 25.92 12.11 -28.84
C THR A 178 26.76 12.21 -27.56
N GLY A 179 27.78 13.07 -27.59
CA GLY A 179 28.53 13.51 -26.41
C GLY A 179 27.89 14.69 -25.68
N GLY A 180 26.85 15.31 -26.26
CA GLY A 180 25.99 16.30 -25.62
C GLY A 180 24.69 15.68 -25.11
N SER A 181 23.63 16.49 -25.06
CA SER A 181 22.27 16.04 -24.76
C SER A 181 21.46 15.79 -26.05
N ILE A 182 20.43 14.97 -25.93
CA ILE A 182 19.35 14.83 -26.92
C ILE A 182 18.15 15.60 -26.39
N THR A 183 17.64 16.56 -27.15
CA THR A 183 16.47 17.38 -26.78
C THR A 183 15.42 17.37 -27.87
N GLN A 184 14.16 17.58 -27.49
CA GLN A 184 13.00 17.43 -28.37
C GLN A 184 11.94 18.51 -28.12
N ASP A 185 11.44 19.11 -29.20
CA ASP A 185 10.27 19.98 -29.18
C ASP A 185 8.95 19.19 -29.19
N ALA A 186 7.85 19.80 -28.74
CA ALA A 186 6.56 19.12 -28.56
C ALA A 186 5.99 18.49 -29.84
N ASP A 187 6.30 19.04 -31.02
CA ASP A 187 5.83 18.55 -32.33
C ASP A 187 6.87 17.68 -33.05
N ALA A 188 7.99 17.35 -32.40
CA ALA A 188 9.12 16.63 -32.98
C ALA A 188 9.06 15.12 -32.71
N ALA A 189 7.91 14.49 -32.98
CA ALA A 189 7.68 13.07 -32.72
C ALA A 189 8.64 12.16 -33.50
N ILE A 190 9.11 11.11 -32.84
CA ILE A 190 9.89 10.02 -33.46
C ILE A 190 8.93 8.92 -33.88
N HIS A 191 9.03 8.43 -35.12
CA HIS A 191 8.39 7.21 -35.58
C HIS A 191 9.47 6.20 -36.00
N ALA A 192 9.57 5.08 -35.28
CA ALA A 192 10.59 4.06 -35.52
C ALA A 192 10.16 2.67 -35.00
N GLU A 193 10.71 1.59 -35.55
CA GLU A 193 10.57 0.27 -34.93
C GLU A 193 11.48 0.10 -33.72
N SER A 194 12.68 0.68 -33.78
CA SER A 194 13.64 0.62 -32.68
C SER A 194 14.32 1.96 -32.48
N LEU A 195 14.51 2.35 -31.23
CA LEU A 195 15.24 3.57 -30.86
C LEU A 195 16.43 3.22 -29.97
N LEU A 196 17.62 3.63 -30.40
CA LEU A 196 18.83 3.66 -29.57
C LEU A 196 19.21 5.12 -29.29
N ALA A 197 19.00 5.59 -28.06
CA ALA A 197 19.36 6.94 -27.65
C ALA A 197 20.53 6.92 -26.63
N ILE A 198 21.73 7.31 -27.07
CA ILE A 198 22.94 7.36 -26.24
C ILE A 198 23.43 8.79 -26.17
N ALA A 199 23.45 9.36 -24.97
CA ALA A 199 23.94 10.70 -24.68
C ALA A 199 24.95 10.66 -23.52
N ALA A 200 26.05 11.40 -23.63
CA ALA A 200 26.89 11.69 -22.47
C ALA A 200 26.27 12.79 -21.58
N GLY A 201 25.35 13.60 -22.12
CA GLY A 201 24.47 14.49 -21.37
C GLY A 201 23.13 13.83 -21.03
N ASP A 202 22.05 14.57 -21.23
CA ASP A 202 20.67 14.11 -20.98
C ASP A 202 20.03 13.51 -22.24
N VAL A 203 19.04 12.64 -22.06
CA VAL A 203 18.09 12.24 -23.10
C VAL A 203 16.71 12.77 -22.67
N LEU A 204 16.21 13.79 -23.36
CA LEU A 204 14.94 14.46 -23.05
C LEU A 204 13.95 14.28 -24.21
N LEU A 205 13.30 13.12 -24.26
CA LEU A 205 12.40 12.69 -25.33
C LEU A 205 10.97 12.43 -24.79
N ALA A 206 10.55 13.20 -23.79
CA ALA A 206 9.23 13.06 -23.15
C ALA A 206 8.24 14.19 -23.52
N THR A 207 8.62 15.09 -24.44
CA THR A 207 7.81 16.27 -24.82
C THR A 207 6.88 16.00 -26.00
N ALA A 208 7.30 15.18 -26.97
CA ALA A 208 6.50 14.81 -28.12
C ALA A 208 5.81 13.44 -27.95
N GLN A 209 4.81 13.22 -28.80
CA GLN A 209 4.09 11.96 -28.91
C GLN A 209 4.88 10.96 -29.77
N ASN A 210 5.98 10.42 -29.25
CA ASN A 210 6.76 9.41 -29.97
C ASN A 210 5.96 8.11 -30.16
N ASP A 211 6.24 7.42 -31.25
CA ASP A 211 5.66 6.13 -31.61
C ASP A 211 6.81 5.18 -31.99
N VAL A 212 7.50 4.69 -30.96
CA VAL A 212 8.50 3.63 -31.08
C VAL A 212 7.79 2.31 -30.86
N ALA A 213 7.96 1.37 -31.80
CA ALA A 213 7.27 0.10 -31.71
C ALA A 213 7.50 -0.59 -30.36
N GLY A 214 6.48 -1.34 -29.92
CA GLY A 214 6.43 -2.03 -28.63
C GLY A 214 7.47 -3.13 -28.41
N THR A 215 8.53 -3.18 -29.22
CA THR A 215 9.59 -4.18 -29.16
C THR A 215 10.91 -3.64 -28.62
N THR A 216 11.23 -2.34 -28.72
CA THR A 216 12.67 -1.97 -28.69
C THR A 216 13.01 -0.48 -28.46
N LEU A 217 13.02 -0.05 -27.20
CA LEU A 217 13.75 1.14 -26.72
C LEU A 217 15.00 0.71 -25.95
N SER A 218 16.12 1.37 -26.22
CA SER A 218 17.32 1.25 -25.40
C SER A 218 18.15 2.53 -25.40
N GLY A 219 19.01 2.70 -24.41
CA GLY A 219 19.89 3.86 -24.40
C GLY A 219 20.66 4.08 -23.11
N SER A 220 21.44 5.15 -23.13
CA SER A 220 22.09 5.66 -21.93
C SER A 220 22.14 7.18 -21.91
N ALA A 221 22.15 7.75 -20.71
CA ALA A 221 22.35 9.16 -20.44
C ALA A 221 23.43 9.32 -19.37
N GLY A 222 24.32 10.31 -19.51
CA GLY A 222 25.18 10.72 -18.39
C GLY A 222 24.41 11.47 -17.32
N GLY A 223 23.31 12.14 -17.70
CA GLY A 223 22.35 12.79 -16.80
C GLY A 223 21.01 12.06 -16.77
N VAL A 224 19.91 12.78 -17.02
CA VAL A 224 18.53 12.26 -16.98
C VAL A 224 18.19 11.52 -18.26
N TYR A 225 17.38 10.47 -18.17
CA TYR A 225 16.79 9.78 -19.31
C TYR A 225 15.26 9.83 -19.22
N GLU A 226 14.62 10.61 -20.10
CA GLU A 226 13.17 10.76 -20.19
C GLU A 226 12.67 10.31 -21.56
N PHE A 227 11.65 9.48 -21.59
CA PHE A 227 11.01 9.03 -22.82
C PHE A 227 9.50 8.88 -22.64
N LEU A 228 8.72 9.41 -23.59
CA LEU A 228 7.29 9.23 -23.68
C LEU A 228 6.93 8.56 -25.00
N ASP A 229 6.07 7.55 -24.94
CA ASP A 229 5.51 6.84 -26.09
C ASP A 229 3.98 6.90 -26.10
N VAL A 230 3.37 7.02 -27.28
CA VAL A 230 1.91 7.01 -27.42
C VAL A 230 1.30 5.63 -27.26
N ASN A 231 2.06 4.57 -27.54
CA ASN A 231 1.60 3.21 -27.65
C ASN A 231 2.32 2.29 -26.65
N ALA A 232 2.12 0.98 -26.80
CA ALA A 232 2.84 -0.01 -26.02
C ALA A 232 4.34 0.07 -26.36
N LEU A 233 5.18 -0.09 -25.34
CA LEU A 233 6.64 0.05 -25.44
C LEU A 233 7.33 -1.16 -24.82
N ALA A 234 8.50 -1.53 -25.34
CA ALA A 234 9.39 -2.45 -24.63
C ALA A 234 10.80 -1.87 -24.48
N ILE A 235 11.32 -1.92 -23.25
CA ILE A 235 12.71 -1.63 -22.95
C ILE A 235 13.51 -2.91 -23.19
N GLY A 236 14.48 -2.87 -24.10
CA GLY A 236 15.15 -4.07 -24.59
C GLY A 236 16.54 -3.82 -25.14
N ASN A 237 16.94 -4.61 -26.13
CA ASN A 237 18.24 -4.47 -26.80
C ASN A 237 18.04 -3.82 -28.16
N VAL A 238 18.84 -2.81 -28.47
CA VAL A 238 18.81 -2.15 -29.79
C VAL A 238 20.23 -2.03 -30.32
N ASN A 239 20.41 -2.39 -31.59
CA ASN A 239 21.69 -2.25 -32.28
C ASN A 239 21.56 -1.18 -33.36
N ALA A 240 22.54 -0.28 -33.43
CA ALA A 240 22.70 0.69 -34.49
C ALA A 240 24.13 0.66 -35.06
N PHE A 241 24.37 1.37 -36.16
CA PHE A 241 25.73 1.64 -36.64
C PHE A 241 26.02 3.14 -36.58
N GLY A 242 27.09 3.51 -35.89
CA GLY A 242 27.77 4.79 -36.06
C GLY A 242 28.87 4.69 -37.11
N PHE A 243 29.67 5.74 -37.21
CA PHE A 243 30.77 5.89 -38.14
C PHE A 243 32.01 6.41 -37.43
N ASP A 244 33.13 5.69 -37.55
CA ASP A 244 34.45 6.15 -37.09
C ASP A 244 35.14 6.93 -38.21
N ALA A 245 35.22 8.25 -38.08
CA ALA A 245 35.82 9.12 -39.10
C ALA A 245 37.34 8.94 -39.22
N ASN A 246 38.03 8.46 -38.18
CA ASN A 246 39.47 8.22 -38.23
C ASN A 246 39.80 7.04 -39.16
N GLY A 247 38.97 5.99 -39.11
CA GLY A 247 39.14 4.78 -39.91
C GLY A 247 38.35 4.77 -41.22
N ASN A 248 37.41 5.69 -41.41
CA ASN A 248 36.41 5.65 -42.48
C ASN A 248 35.63 4.33 -42.53
N VAL A 249 35.22 3.84 -41.36
CA VAL A 249 34.52 2.56 -41.19
C VAL A 249 33.25 2.70 -40.36
N LEU A 250 32.28 1.83 -40.64
CA LEU A 250 31.11 1.66 -39.78
C LEU A 250 31.53 1.08 -38.43
N ALA A 251 30.93 1.58 -37.37
CA ALA A 251 31.16 1.15 -36.00
C ALA A 251 29.84 0.68 -35.39
N GLY A 252 29.76 -0.58 -34.98
CA GLY A 252 28.58 -1.11 -34.29
C GLY A 252 28.36 -0.42 -32.95
N GLN A 253 27.11 -0.09 -32.66
CA GLN A 253 26.65 0.54 -31.43
C GLN A 253 25.50 -0.30 -30.88
N ALA A 254 25.50 -0.56 -29.58
CA ALA A 254 24.50 -1.42 -28.97
C ALA A 254 24.09 -0.87 -27.61
N GLY A 255 22.80 -0.93 -27.33
CA GLY A 255 22.21 -0.69 -26.02
C GLY A 255 21.54 -1.95 -25.49
N SER A 256 21.53 -2.10 -24.17
CA SER A 256 20.75 -3.11 -23.46
C SER A 256 20.07 -2.47 -22.27
N GLY A 257 18.77 -2.26 -22.39
CA GLY A 257 17.97 -1.56 -21.40
C GLY A 257 18.23 -0.06 -21.39
N ILE A 258 18.08 0.56 -20.21
CA ILE A 258 18.31 1.99 -20.00
C ILE A 258 19.31 2.17 -18.85
N SER A 259 20.26 3.08 -19.03
CA SER A 259 21.20 3.45 -17.97
C SER A 259 21.40 4.95 -17.92
N ALA A 260 21.00 5.58 -16.82
CA ALA A 260 21.16 7.01 -16.59
C ALA A 260 22.09 7.27 -15.41
N GLY A 261 22.94 8.30 -15.50
CA GLY A 261 23.65 8.83 -14.33
C GLY A 261 22.76 9.63 -13.38
N GLY A 262 21.58 10.07 -13.87
CA GLY A 262 20.52 10.73 -13.12
C GLY A 262 19.23 9.90 -13.09
N ASN A 263 18.09 10.58 -13.10
CA ASN A 263 16.77 9.93 -13.03
C ASN A 263 16.39 9.27 -14.35
N VAL A 264 15.56 8.23 -14.28
CA VAL A 264 14.92 7.60 -15.43
C VAL A 264 13.42 7.81 -15.33
N PHE A 265 12.83 8.30 -16.42
CA PHE A 265 11.40 8.41 -16.60
C PHE A 265 11.01 7.79 -17.94
N VAL A 266 10.11 6.80 -17.93
CA VAL A 266 9.55 6.22 -19.14
C VAL A 266 8.05 6.12 -19.01
N GLN A 267 7.30 6.67 -19.96
CA GLN A 267 5.84 6.65 -19.95
C GLN A 267 5.28 6.11 -21.26
N THR A 268 4.27 5.23 -21.15
CA THR A 268 3.38 4.85 -22.26
C THR A 268 1.99 5.42 -22.02
N LEU A 269 1.46 6.18 -22.98
CA LEU A 269 0.12 6.77 -22.89
C LEU A 269 -1.00 5.77 -23.19
N SER A 270 -0.68 4.67 -23.87
CA SER A 270 -1.57 3.55 -24.17
C SER A 270 -0.77 2.25 -24.15
N GLY A 271 -1.45 1.12 -23.98
CA GLY A 271 -0.82 -0.19 -24.04
C GLY A 271 0.11 -0.50 -22.86
N ASN A 272 0.83 -1.61 -22.97
CA ASN A 272 1.68 -2.14 -21.91
C ASN A 272 3.11 -1.59 -21.98
N LEU A 273 3.79 -1.58 -20.84
CA LEU A 273 5.24 -1.40 -20.78
C LEU A 273 5.90 -2.75 -20.46
N THR A 274 6.75 -3.21 -21.37
CA THR A 274 7.49 -4.47 -21.22
C THR A 274 8.97 -4.21 -20.93
N MET A 275 9.51 -4.87 -19.91
CA MET A 275 10.91 -4.78 -19.53
C MET A 275 11.62 -6.10 -19.90
N ASN A 276 12.43 -6.05 -20.96
CA ASN A 276 13.24 -7.17 -21.43
C ASN A 276 14.74 -7.02 -21.08
N ALA A 277 15.13 -5.87 -20.52
CA ALA A 277 16.49 -5.55 -20.10
C ALA A 277 16.48 -4.60 -18.89
N ASN A 278 17.61 -4.48 -18.20
CA ASN A 278 17.70 -3.75 -16.93
C ASN A 278 17.51 -2.25 -17.10
N VAL A 279 17.01 -1.60 -16.04
CA VAL A 279 16.94 -0.14 -15.93
C VAL A 279 17.82 0.31 -14.77
N ASN A 280 18.71 1.27 -15.01
CA ASN A 280 19.65 1.78 -14.01
C ASN A 280 19.53 3.32 -13.94
N GLY A 281 19.49 3.87 -12.73
CA GLY A 281 19.33 5.31 -12.52
C GLY A 281 19.47 5.72 -11.05
N VAL A 282 19.21 7.00 -10.78
CA VAL A 282 19.06 7.53 -9.41
C VAL A 282 17.67 7.17 -8.90
N ASP A 283 16.65 7.91 -9.32
CA ASP A 283 15.26 7.52 -9.17
C ASP A 283 14.71 7.00 -10.50
N VAL A 284 13.84 6.00 -10.46
CA VAL A 284 13.26 5.38 -11.67
C VAL A 284 11.74 5.37 -11.59
N ASP A 285 11.08 6.12 -12.48
CA ASP A 285 9.63 6.10 -12.66
C ASP A 285 9.29 5.45 -14.01
N LEU A 286 8.68 4.26 -13.96
CA LEU A 286 8.14 3.56 -15.12
C LEU A 286 6.61 3.65 -15.09
N VAL A 287 6.00 4.23 -16.12
CA VAL A 287 4.58 4.55 -16.17
C VAL A 287 3.92 3.88 -17.38
N THR A 288 2.83 3.16 -17.13
CA THR A 288 2.03 2.56 -18.20
C THR A 288 0.53 2.72 -18.00
N ALA A 289 -0.15 3.06 -19.10
CA ALA A 289 -1.61 3.07 -19.16
C ALA A 289 -2.23 1.66 -19.21
N GLY A 290 -1.42 0.62 -19.44
CA GLY A 290 -1.81 -0.78 -19.46
C GLY A 290 -1.25 -1.54 -18.26
N VAL A 291 -0.61 -2.67 -18.55
CA VAL A 291 -0.02 -3.59 -17.59
C VAL A 291 1.50 -3.54 -17.68
N PHE A 292 2.18 -3.67 -16.54
CA PHE A 292 3.62 -3.85 -16.49
C PHE A 292 4.00 -5.33 -16.68
N LEU A 293 4.95 -5.59 -17.57
CA LEU A 293 5.44 -6.93 -17.89
C LEU A 293 6.97 -6.98 -17.79
N ASN A 294 7.51 -7.95 -17.06
CA ASN A 294 8.95 -8.19 -16.95
C ASN A 294 9.28 -9.69 -17.19
N PRO A 295 9.01 -10.20 -18.40
CA PRO A 295 9.18 -11.62 -18.71
C PRO A 295 10.65 -12.07 -18.68
N ALA A 296 11.60 -11.14 -18.85
CA ALA A 296 13.03 -11.42 -18.82
C ALA A 296 13.60 -11.54 -17.40
N GLY A 297 12.85 -11.19 -16.36
CA GLY A 297 13.37 -11.11 -15.00
C GLY A 297 14.44 -10.04 -14.83
N ALA A 298 14.32 -8.94 -15.59
CA ALA A 298 15.25 -7.83 -15.54
C ALA A 298 15.12 -7.07 -14.21
N THR A 299 16.19 -6.38 -13.80
CA THR A 299 16.26 -5.64 -12.54
C THR A 299 16.15 -4.13 -12.75
N ILE A 300 15.66 -3.45 -11.72
CA ILE A 300 15.75 -2.00 -11.60
C ILE A 300 16.82 -1.69 -10.55
N ASN A 301 17.95 -1.14 -10.99
CA ASN A 301 19.06 -0.76 -10.13
C ASN A 301 19.03 0.76 -9.91
N ALA A 302 18.14 1.18 -9.01
CA ALA A 302 18.03 2.57 -8.55
C ALA A 302 18.96 2.80 -7.35
N SER A 303 19.69 3.92 -7.32
CA SER A 303 20.43 4.33 -6.11
C SER A 303 19.55 5.08 -5.11
N GLY A 304 18.44 5.65 -5.57
CA GLY A 304 17.31 6.13 -4.77
C GLY A 304 16.15 5.13 -4.81
N ASP A 305 14.95 5.61 -5.14
CA ASP A 305 13.73 4.80 -5.18
C ASP A 305 13.30 4.48 -6.61
N TRP A 306 12.45 3.46 -6.78
CA TRP A 306 11.80 3.20 -8.05
C TRP A 306 10.30 3.01 -7.90
N ARG A 307 9.53 3.45 -8.89
CA ARG A 307 8.07 3.32 -8.88
C ARG A 307 7.62 2.80 -10.24
N ILE A 308 6.75 1.81 -10.20
CA ILE A 308 6.08 1.28 -11.38
C ILE A 308 4.60 1.66 -11.25
N TRP A 309 4.13 2.51 -12.15
CA TRP A 309 2.75 2.95 -12.23
C TRP A 309 2.04 2.17 -13.34
N ALA A 310 0.97 1.47 -13.01
CA ALA A 310 0.19 0.69 -13.96
C ALA A 310 -1.32 0.90 -13.77
N SER A 311 -2.10 0.61 -14.81
CA SER A 311 -3.56 0.70 -14.69
C SER A 311 -4.13 -0.42 -13.80
N THR A 312 -3.57 -1.62 -13.90
CA THR A 312 -4.05 -2.84 -13.23
C THR A 312 -2.90 -3.81 -12.97
N TRP A 313 -3.05 -4.65 -11.94
CA TRP A 313 -2.19 -5.80 -11.65
C TRP A 313 -2.63 -7.07 -12.38
N LEU A 314 -3.79 -7.05 -13.04
CA LEU A 314 -4.34 -8.24 -13.70
C LEU A 314 -3.55 -8.56 -14.97
N GLY A 315 -2.87 -9.71 -14.96
CA GLY A 315 -2.00 -10.13 -16.05
C GLY A 315 -0.58 -9.55 -15.97
N GLU A 316 -0.22 -8.94 -14.84
CA GLU A 316 1.14 -8.44 -14.63
C GLU A 316 2.17 -9.58 -14.54
N ASP A 317 3.38 -9.26 -14.97
CA ASP A 317 4.56 -10.09 -14.71
C ASP A 317 5.62 -9.19 -14.08
N ARG A 318 6.00 -9.46 -12.83
CA ARG A 318 7.01 -8.67 -12.13
C ARG A 318 8.44 -9.15 -12.38
N GLY A 319 8.63 -10.34 -12.95
CA GLY A 319 9.97 -10.89 -13.17
C GLY A 319 10.83 -10.95 -11.90
N GLY A 320 10.21 -11.13 -10.73
CA GLY A 320 10.90 -11.15 -9.44
C GLY A 320 11.10 -9.78 -8.77
N LEU A 321 10.70 -8.68 -9.41
CA LEU A 321 10.69 -7.36 -8.76
C LEU A 321 9.67 -7.33 -7.62
N ALA A 322 10.08 -6.76 -6.50
CA ALA A 322 9.23 -6.55 -5.33
C ALA A 322 9.47 -5.15 -4.77
N GLY A 323 8.39 -4.44 -4.46
CA GLY A 323 8.50 -3.20 -3.69
C GLY A 323 9.09 -3.45 -2.30
N ASN A 324 9.52 -2.38 -1.64
CA ASN A 324 10.10 -2.44 -0.31
C ASN A 324 9.20 -1.75 0.74
N GLY A 325 9.60 -1.84 2.00
CA GLY A 325 8.86 -1.25 3.11
C GLY A 325 7.57 -2.00 3.48
N SER A 326 6.72 -1.36 4.27
CA SER A 326 5.43 -1.93 4.72
C SER A 326 4.32 -1.84 3.67
N LEU A 327 4.46 -0.93 2.70
CA LEU A 327 3.48 -0.68 1.64
C LEU A 327 4.11 -0.87 0.25
N PRO A 328 4.50 -2.12 -0.12
CA PRO A 328 5.14 -2.37 -1.42
C PRO A 328 4.19 -2.17 -2.60
N ASN A 329 2.87 -2.22 -2.36
CA ASN A 329 1.82 -2.00 -3.34
C ASN A 329 0.89 -0.87 -2.87
N LEU A 330 0.56 0.06 -3.76
CA LEU A 330 -0.39 1.16 -3.55
C LEU A 330 -1.48 1.12 -4.63
N TYR A 331 -2.71 1.49 -4.30
CA TYR A 331 -3.87 1.41 -5.17
C TYR A 331 -4.66 2.72 -5.19
N ASN A 332 -5.58 2.84 -6.15
CA ASN A 332 -6.40 4.04 -6.36
C ASN A 332 -5.54 5.30 -6.60
N CYS A 333 -4.49 5.14 -7.40
CA CYS A 333 -3.54 6.19 -7.72
C CYS A 333 -3.21 6.21 -9.22
N THR A 334 -3.43 7.37 -9.84
CA THR A 334 -3.09 7.63 -11.24
C THR A 334 -1.84 8.50 -11.31
N TYR A 335 -0.87 8.14 -12.15
CA TYR A 335 0.32 8.97 -12.36
C TYR A 335 -0.08 10.38 -12.84
N GLY A 336 0.46 11.42 -12.21
CA GLY A 336 0.11 12.82 -12.49
C GLY A 336 -1.36 13.20 -12.20
N GLY A 337 -2.15 12.30 -11.62
CA GLY A 337 -3.58 12.46 -11.38
C GLY A 337 -3.98 12.26 -9.92
N PRO A 338 -5.27 11.98 -9.66
CA PRO A 338 -5.74 11.70 -8.31
C PRO A 338 -5.07 10.46 -7.71
N CYS A 339 -4.71 10.55 -6.43
CA CYS A 339 -4.20 9.44 -5.65
C CYS A 339 -4.83 9.46 -4.26
N GLY A 340 -5.48 8.36 -3.89
CA GLY A 340 -6.22 8.24 -2.63
C GLY A 340 -5.32 8.05 -1.40
N VAL A 341 -4.02 7.90 -1.60
CA VAL A 341 -3.01 7.69 -0.55
C VAL A 341 -1.78 8.55 -0.80
N THR A 342 -0.88 8.59 0.18
CA THR A 342 0.43 9.24 0.00
C THR A 342 1.43 8.23 -0.52
N VAL A 343 2.04 8.53 -1.67
CA VAL A 343 3.22 7.78 -2.16
C VAL A 343 4.43 8.23 -1.36
N GLY A 344 4.92 7.36 -0.49
CA GLY A 344 6.09 7.62 0.35
C GLY A 344 7.42 7.42 -0.38
N SER A 345 8.50 7.53 0.39
CA SER A 345 9.80 6.99 -0.02
C SER A 345 9.74 5.46 0.00
N GLY A 346 10.53 4.86 -0.87
CA GLY A 346 10.57 3.43 -1.10
C GLY A 346 10.23 3.06 -2.52
N SER A 347 10.44 1.79 -2.80
CA SER A 347 10.15 1.19 -4.09
C SER A 347 8.74 0.62 -4.09
N HIS A 348 7.93 1.04 -5.06
CA HIS A 348 6.49 0.73 -5.05
C HIS A 348 5.98 0.28 -6.41
N PHE A 349 5.05 -0.67 -6.37
CA PHE A 349 4.08 -0.84 -7.45
C PHE A 349 2.84 -0.01 -7.12
N ILE A 350 2.35 0.76 -8.07
CA ILE A 350 1.26 1.73 -7.87
C ILE A 350 0.22 1.53 -8.96
N TYR A 351 -1.03 1.32 -8.55
CA TYR A 351 -2.13 0.97 -9.45
C TYR A 351 -3.23 2.01 -9.46
N THR A 352 -3.75 2.29 -10.65
CA THR A 352 -4.98 3.08 -10.81
C THR A 352 -6.20 2.29 -10.34
N GLN A 353 -6.28 1.00 -10.67
CA GLN A 353 -7.34 0.12 -10.19
C GLN A 353 -7.34 0.05 -8.66
N GLN A 354 -8.53 0.03 -8.08
CA GLN A 354 -8.74 -0.08 -6.64
C GLN A 354 -9.31 -1.48 -6.27
N PRO A 355 -8.61 -2.27 -5.43
CA PRO A 355 -9.14 -3.49 -4.86
C PRO A 355 -10.08 -3.20 -3.68
N THR A 356 -10.99 -4.14 -3.40
CA THR A 356 -11.93 -4.05 -2.27
C THR A 356 -11.51 -4.97 -1.14
N LEU A 357 -11.38 -4.43 0.07
CA LEU A 357 -11.19 -5.17 1.31
C LEU A 357 -12.53 -5.31 2.04
N SER A 358 -13.04 -6.53 2.13
CA SER A 358 -14.29 -6.82 2.84
C SER A 358 -14.01 -7.07 4.33
N ILE A 359 -14.79 -6.45 5.22
CA ILE A 359 -14.65 -6.51 6.68
C ILE A 359 -15.91 -7.12 7.32
N TRP A 360 -15.73 -8.15 8.14
CA TRP A 360 -16.75 -8.76 8.99
C TRP A 360 -16.48 -8.37 10.43
N ILE A 361 -17.43 -7.68 11.06
CA ILE A 361 -17.32 -7.30 12.47
C ILE A 361 -18.02 -8.38 13.30
N ASP A 362 -17.31 -8.96 14.28
CA ASP A 362 -17.90 -10.01 15.10
C ASP A 362 -19.01 -9.47 16.00
N ASN A 363 -20.08 -10.25 16.16
CA ASN A 363 -21.10 -9.94 17.15
C ASN A 363 -20.55 -10.16 18.56
N ALA A 364 -21.01 -9.34 19.50
CA ALA A 364 -20.60 -9.43 20.89
C ALA A 364 -21.82 -9.39 21.82
N SER A 365 -21.65 -9.84 23.06
CA SER A 365 -22.70 -9.76 24.08
C SER A 365 -22.13 -9.45 25.46
N ARG A 366 -22.92 -8.77 26.28
CA ARG A 366 -22.63 -8.58 27.72
C ARG A 366 -23.91 -8.43 28.52
N GLU A 367 -23.81 -8.55 29.83
CA GLU A 367 -24.90 -8.25 30.76
C GLU A 367 -25.04 -6.72 30.96
N TYR A 368 -26.24 -6.26 31.31
CA TYR A 368 -26.47 -4.89 31.73
C TYR A 368 -25.60 -4.54 32.95
N GLY A 369 -24.98 -3.37 32.92
CA GLY A 369 -24.04 -2.93 33.95
C GLY A 369 -22.59 -3.34 33.75
N ASP A 370 -22.31 -4.31 32.89
CA ASP A 370 -20.94 -4.70 32.58
C ASP A 370 -20.32 -3.79 31.51
N ALA A 371 -18.99 -3.71 31.49
CA ALA A 371 -18.27 -2.99 30.44
C ALA A 371 -18.37 -3.72 29.09
N ASN A 372 -18.25 -2.97 27.99
CA ASN A 372 -18.21 -3.58 26.66
C ASN A 372 -17.00 -4.54 26.55
N PRO A 373 -17.18 -5.73 25.95
CA PRO A 373 -16.05 -6.60 25.64
C PRO A 373 -15.17 -5.96 24.56
N ALA A 374 -13.96 -6.51 24.38
CA ALA A 374 -13.16 -6.18 23.21
C ALA A 374 -13.90 -6.64 21.94
N PHE A 375 -14.00 -5.75 20.95
CA PHE A 375 -14.60 -6.08 19.66
C PHE A 375 -13.53 -6.61 18.71
N ASN A 376 -13.91 -7.61 17.92
CA ASN A 376 -13.05 -8.27 16.95
C ASN A 376 -13.64 -8.17 15.55
N TYR A 377 -12.79 -8.41 14.55
CA TYR A 377 -13.18 -8.45 13.15
C TYR A 377 -12.28 -9.41 12.37
N SER A 378 -12.76 -9.80 11.19
CA SER A 378 -11.98 -10.48 10.17
C SER A 378 -12.08 -9.74 8.84
N ALA A 379 -11.10 -9.94 7.96
CA ALA A 379 -11.01 -9.25 6.68
C ALA A 379 -10.60 -10.23 5.56
N SER A 380 -11.06 -9.98 4.34
CA SER A 380 -10.61 -10.71 3.14
C SER A 380 -10.60 -9.80 1.90
N GLY A 381 -9.80 -10.18 0.89
CA GLY A 381 -9.60 -9.39 -0.32
C GLY A 381 -8.20 -8.79 -0.49
N LEU A 382 -7.26 -9.12 0.41
CA LEU A 382 -5.85 -8.78 0.24
C LEU A 382 -5.27 -9.46 -1.01
N ILE A 383 -4.47 -8.73 -1.76
CA ILE A 383 -3.83 -9.20 -3.00
C ILE A 383 -2.33 -8.91 -2.96
N LEU A 384 -1.58 -9.49 -3.89
CA LEU A 384 -0.17 -9.16 -4.15
C LEU A 384 0.77 -9.25 -2.93
N GLY A 385 0.46 -10.16 -1.99
CA GLY A 385 1.26 -10.37 -0.78
C GLY A 385 1.04 -9.32 0.32
N ASP A 386 0.08 -8.41 0.15
CA ASP A 386 -0.28 -7.43 1.16
C ASP A 386 -0.77 -8.10 2.45
N THR A 387 -0.49 -7.46 3.59
CA THR A 387 -0.90 -7.95 4.91
C THR A 387 -1.87 -6.99 5.59
N LEU A 388 -2.80 -7.53 6.39
CA LEU A 388 -3.81 -6.73 7.07
C LEU A 388 -3.22 -5.63 7.96
N ALA A 389 -2.11 -5.94 8.65
CA ALA A 389 -1.42 -5.01 9.54
C ALA A 389 -0.90 -3.76 8.82
N ASN A 390 -0.54 -3.89 7.54
CA ASN A 390 -0.02 -2.79 6.75
C ASN A 390 -1.15 -2.01 6.05
N VAL A 391 -2.17 -2.72 5.55
CA VAL A 391 -3.18 -2.09 4.68
C VAL A 391 -4.40 -1.53 5.41
N LEU A 392 -4.58 -1.81 6.70
CA LEU A 392 -5.76 -1.39 7.44
C LEU A 392 -5.36 -0.76 8.78
N MET A 393 -5.78 0.48 8.99
CA MET A 393 -5.63 1.19 10.25
C MET A 393 -7.00 1.65 10.74
N GLY A 394 -7.25 1.53 12.04
CA GLY A 394 -8.51 1.97 12.61
C GLY A 394 -8.91 1.21 13.87
N TYR A 395 -10.17 1.38 14.27
CA TYR A 395 -10.71 0.76 15.46
C TYR A 395 -12.20 0.48 15.32
N LEU A 396 -12.68 -0.45 16.16
CA LEU A 396 -14.09 -0.73 16.35
C LEU A 396 -14.61 0.04 17.56
N SER A 397 -15.87 0.47 17.52
CA SER A 397 -16.52 1.16 18.63
C SER A 397 -18.03 0.92 18.63
N SER A 398 -18.65 1.09 19.79
CA SER A 398 -20.11 1.14 19.93
C SER A 398 -20.48 2.36 20.76
N ALA A 399 -21.63 2.96 20.47
CA ALA A 399 -22.18 4.04 21.30
C ALA A 399 -22.71 3.55 22.65
N ALA A 400 -22.94 2.23 22.80
CA ALA A 400 -23.38 1.65 24.05
C ALA A 400 -22.27 1.73 25.12
N ASN A 401 -22.65 2.05 26.35
CA ASN A 401 -21.79 2.04 27.53
C ASN A 401 -22.43 1.19 28.65
N SER A 402 -21.76 0.99 29.79
CA SER A 402 -22.26 0.11 30.86
C SER A 402 -23.67 0.45 31.35
N GLY A 403 -24.11 1.71 31.22
CA GLY A 403 -25.45 2.19 31.55
C GLY A 403 -26.49 2.08 30.43
N SER A 404 -26.11 1.61 29.24
CA SER A 404 -27.06 1.41 28.14
C SER A 404 -28.04 0.27 28.43
N ASP A 405 -29.32 0.52 28.16
CA ASP A 405 -30.42 -0.42 28.37
C ASP A 405 -30.24 -1.73 27.58
N VAL A 406 -30.95 -2.77 28.02
CA VAL A 406 -31.06 -4.05 27.30
C VAL A 406 -31.56 -3.82 25.88
N GLY A 407 -30.87 -4.41 24.90
CA GLY A 407 -31.16 -4.20 23.49
C GLY A 407 -30.00 -4.57 22.58
N GLN A 408 -30.14 -4.19 21.31
CA GLN A 408 -29.11 -4.35 20.29
C GLN A 408 -28.52 -3.00 19.89
N TYR A 409 -27.19 -2.95 19.84
CA TYR A 409 -26.43 -1.75 19.51
C TYR A 409 -25.44 -2.08 18.39
N ALA A 410 -25.22 -1.14 17.48
CA ALA A 410 -24.23 -1.32 16.42
C ALA A 410 -22.81 -1.27 16.98
N ILE A 411 -21.94 -2.12 16.44
CA ILE A 411 -20.49 -2.04 16.52
C ILE A 411 -20.04 -1.51 15.16
N ASN A 412 -19.53 -0.28 15.14
CA ASN A 412 -19.09 0.40 13.94
C ASN A 412 -17.57 0.33 13.83
N GLY A 413 -17.07 0.09 12.61
CA GLY A 413 -15.65 0.23 12.29
C GLY A 413 -15.34 1.60 11.71
N ASN A 414 -14.29 2.23 12.22
CA ASN A 414 -13.69 3.41 11.61
C ASN A 414 -12.30 3.01 11.10
N PHE A 415 -12.25 2.57 9.85
CA PHE A 415 -11.04 2.08 9.21
C PHE A 415 -10.66 2.94 8.01
N VAL A 416 -9.35 3.06 7.79
CA VAL A 416 -8.73 3.68 6.61
C VAL A 416 -7.68 2.73 6.04
N SER A 417 -7.48 2.78 4.72
CA SER A 417 -6.46 1.99 4.06
C SER A 417 -5.31 2.87 3.57
N PRO A 418 -4.13 2.87 4.24
CA PRO A 418 -2.96 3.58 3.74
C PRO A 418 -2.38 2.98 2.44
N ALA A 419 -2.78 1.76 2.07
CA ALA A 419 -2.45 1.15 0.78
C ALA A 419 -3.45 1.53 -0.34
N GLY A 420 -4.63 2.05 0.00
CA GLY A 420 -5.61 2.54 -0.98
C GLY A 420 -6.75 1.57 -1.31
N TYR A 421 -6.98 0.53 -0.50
CA TYR A 421 -8.13 -0.37 -0.67
C TYR A 421 -9.46 0.36 -0.43
N ALA A 422 -10.48 0.00 -1.23
CA ALA A 422 -11.86 0.32 -0.91
C ALA A 422 -12.34 -0.56 0.25
N ILE A 423 -12.73 0.06 1.36
CA ILE A 423 -13.19 -0.67 2.56
C ILE A 423 -14.70 -0.91 2.45
N ALA A 424 -15.11 -2.17 2.50
CA ALA A 424 -16.51 -2.57 2.46
C ALA A 424 -16.88 -3.38 3.71
N PHE A 425 -17.88 -2.92 4.46
CA PHE A 425 -18.41 -3.67 5.61
C PHE A 425 -19.47 -4.65 5.15
N VAL A 426 -19.39 -5.90 5.62
CA VAL A 426 -20.37 -6.92 5.28
C VAL A 426 -21.66 -6.70 6.09
N PRO A 427 -22.82 -6.57 5.43
CA PRO A 427 -24.10 -6.36 6.10
C PRO A 427 -24.45 -7.49 7.08
N GLY A 428 -25.20 -7.15 8.13
CA GLY A 428 -25.70 -8.13 9.12
C GLY A 428 -24.65 -8.60 10.13
N THR A 429 -23.49 -7.96 10.19
CA THR A 429 -22.42 -8.20 11.17
C THR A 429 -22.29 -7.00 12.12
N GLY A 430 -21.59 -7.16 13.25
CA GLY A 430 -21.29 -6.06 14.18
C GLY A 430 -22.45 -5.64 15.10
N LEU A 431 -23.11 -6.59 15.75
CA LEU A 431 -24.13 -6.30 16.77
C LEU A 431 -23.61 -6.60 18.18
N LEU A 432 -23.72 -5.62 19.07
CA LEU A 432 -23.58 -5.78 20.50
C LEU A 432 -24.97 -6.04 21.12
N THR A 433 -25.16 -7.22 21.69
CA THR A 433 -26.38 -7.58 22.42
C THR A 433 -26.17 -7.37 23.92
N ILE A 434 -26.95 -6.48 24.53
CA ILE A 434 -26.98 -6.30 25.98
C ILE A 434 -28.11 -7.14 26.54
N THR A 435 -27.80 -8.12 27.38
CA THR A 435 -28.78 -8.98 28.05
C THR A 435 -29.13 -8.45 29.44
N PRO A 436 -30.36 -8.70 29.95
CA PRO A 436 -30.75 -8.26 31.28
C PRO A 436 -29.83 -8.79 32.38
N ALA A 437 -29.63 -8.00 33.43
CA ALA A 437 -28.93 -8.42 34.63
C ALA A 437 -29.85 -9.19 35.58
N THR A 438 -29.30 -10.06 36.43
CA THR A 438 -30.13 -10.82 37.39
C THR A 438 -30.26 -10.11 38.74
N LEU A 439 -31.50 -9.83 39.18
CA LEU A 439 -31.81 -9.46 40.57
C LEU A 439 -32.25 -10.69 41.38
N LEU A 440 -31.77 -10.76 42.61
CA LEU A 440 -32.15 -11.79 43.57
C LEU A 440 -33.14 -11.23 44.59
N PHE A 441 -34.34 -11.77 44.62
CA PHE A 441 -35.37 -11.47 45.62
C PHE A 441 -35.27 -12.46 46.79
N THR A 442 -35.01 -11.95 47.99
CA THR A 442 -34.98 -12.73 49.24
C THR A 442 -36.09 -12.24 50.17
N ALA A 443 -37.10 -13.07 50.41
CA ALA A 443 -38.24 -12.73 51.28
C ALA A 443 -37.84 -12.79 52.76
N ASP A 444 -38.40 -11.88 53.56
CA ASP A 444 -38.25 -11.94 55.01
C ASP A 444 -39.13 -13.08 55.57
N PRO A 445 -38.61 -13.90 56.50
CA PRO A 445 -39.41 -14.96 57.10
C PRO A 445 -40.54 -14.38 57.96
N LEU A 446 -41.74 -14.93 57.83
CA LEU A 446 -42.94 -14.49 58.53
C LEU A 446 -43.64 -15.68 59.20
N LEU A 447 -43.85 -15.58 60.51
CA LEU A 447 -44.69 -16.50 61.28
C LEU A 447 -46.07 -15.86 61.48
N TRP A 448 -47.14 -16.56 61.09
CA TRP A 448 -48.50 -16.01 61.19
C TRP A 448 -49.56 -17.07 61.56
N TYR A 449 -50.73 -16.62 62.02
CA TYR A 449 -51.84 -17.48 62.44
C TYR A 449 -52.84 -17.72 61.30
N MET A 450 -53.29 -18.98 61.17
CA MET A 450 -54.39 -19.35 60.27
C MET A 450 -55.68 -18.60 60.62
N GLY A 451 -56.43 -18.15 59.61
CA GLY A 451 -57.69 -17.42 59.75
C GLY A 451 -57.54 -15.91 59.93
N VAL A 452 -56.32 -15.40 60.08
CA VAL A 452 -56.04 -13.96 60.18
C VAL A 452 -55.56 -13.43 58.82
N PRO A 453 -56.09 -12.30 58.31
CA PRO A 453 -55.57 -11.65 57.10
C PRO A 453 -54.06 -11.44 57.18
N PHE A 454 -53.36 -11.68 56.07
CA PHE A 454 -51.90 -11.53 56.03
C PHE A 454 -51.49 -10.06 56.13
N PRO A 455 -50.38 -9.74 56.84
CA PRO A 455 -49.76 -8.43 56.73
C PRO A 455 -49.12 -8.27 55.34
N ALA A 456 -48.61 -7.07 55.04
CA ALA A 456 -47.78 -6.88 53.86
C ALA A 456 -46.51 -7.72 53.98
N PHE A 457 -46.16 -8.46 52.92
CA PHE A 457 -44.91 -9.21 52.84
C PHE A 457 -43.76 -8.26 52.49
N THR A 458 -42.59 -8.51 53.07
CA THR A 458 -41.37 -7.73 52.84
C THR A 458 -40.20 -8.63 52.44
N GLY A 459 -39.12 -8.02 51.97
CA GLY A 459 -37.89 -8.71 51.64
C GLY A 459 -36.82 -7.77 51.10
N THR A 460 -35.67 -8.33 50.77
CA THR A 460 -34.51 -7.62 50.23
C THR A 460 -34.26 -8.01 48.77
N ILE A 461 -33.77 -7.04 48.00
CA ILE A 461 -33.41 -7.21 46.58
C ILE A 461 -31.93 -6.89 46.45
N THR A 462 -31.14 -7.79 45.86
CA THR A 462 -29.72 -7.60 45.60
C THR A 462 -29.38 -7.85 44.12
N GLY A 463 -28.20 -7.43 43.69
CA GLY A 463 -27.75 -7.57 42.30
C GLY A 463 -27.94 -6.33 41.42
N PHE A 464 -28.34 -5.19 42.00
CA PHE A 464 -28.40 -3.93 41.27
C PHE A 464 -27.02 -3.54 40.71
N LYS A 465 -27.00 -3.07 39.46
CA LYS A 465 -25.82 -2.61 38.71
C LYS A 465 -25.85 -1.10 38.56
N ASN A 466 -24.73 -0.48 38.18
CA ASN A 466 -24.63 0.96 37.87
C ASN A 466 -25.12 1.93 38.97
N GLY A 467 -25.16 1.51 40.23
CA GLY A 467 -25.73 2.33 41.32
C GLY A 467 -27.26 2.38 41.33
N ASP A 468 -27.92 1.49 40.59
CA ASP A 468 -29.36 1.32 40.61
C ASP A 468 -29.86 0.97 42.02
N THR A 469 -31.10 1.38 42.29
CA THR A 469 -31.80 1.12 43.54
C THR A 469 -33.19 0.57 43.26
N ALA A 470 -33.86 0.03 44.28
CA ALA A 470 -35.26 -0.37 44.14
C ALA A 470 -36.17 0.81 43.70
N ALA A 471 -35.81 2.04 44.08
CA ALA A 471 -36.51 3.25 43.66
C ALA A 471 -36.36 3.51 42.15
N SER A 472 -35.14 3.45 41.63
CA SER A 472 -34.87 3.74 40.21
C SER A 472 -35.39 2.62 39.28
N VAL A 473 -35.35 1.37 39.72
CA VAL A 473 -35.73 0.22 38.91
C VAL A 473 -37.24 -0.04 38.92
N PHE A 474 -37.89 0.06 40.07
CA PHE A 474 -39.31 -0.31 40.24
C PHE A 474 -40.22 0.88 40.55
N GLY A 475 -39.72 2.12 40.58
CA GLY A 475 -40.50 3.29 40.99
C GLY A 475 -40.97 3.21 42.45
N ASN A 476 -40.20 2.56 43.33
CA ASN A 476 -40.55 2.21 44.72
C ASN A 476 -41.73 1.22 44.88
N ASN A 477 -42.11 0.49 43.84
CA ASN A 477 -43.22 -0.47 43.91
C ASN A 477 -42.82 -1.93 43.57
N PRO A 478 -41.73 -2.51 44.12
CA PRO A 478 -41.57 -3.95 44.10
C PRO A 478 -42.65 -4.60 44.97
N TYR A 479 -43.18 -5.74 44.56
CA TYR A 479 -44.25 -6.42 45.28
C TYR A 479 -43.80 -7.80 45.78
N TRP A 480 -44.38 -8.21 46.90
CA TRP A 480 -44.17 -9.51 47.52
C TRP A 480 -45.52 -10.18 47.75
N PHE A 481 -45.64 -11.44 47.37
CA PHE A 481 -46.89 -12.18 47.46
C PHE A 481 -46.67 -13.65 47.77
N THR A 482 -47.72 -14.31 48.25
CA THR A 482 -47.75 -15.77 48.40
C THR A 482 -48.97 -16.32 47.66
N ASN A 483 -48.88 -17.56 47.21
CA ASN A 483 -50.03 -18.28 46.67
C ASN A 483 -50.88 -18.92 47.79
N ALA A 484 -50.42 -18.86 49.05
CA ALA A 484 -51.22 -19.28 50.20
C ALA A 484 -52.35 -18.29 50.46
N SER A 485 -53.42 -18.75 51.11
CA SER A 485 -54.50 -17.91 51.61
C SER A 485 -54.50 -17.93 53.15
N PRO A 486 -55.15 -16.97 53.83
CA PRO A 486 -55.33 -17.03 55.29
C PRO A 486 -55.97 -18.34 55.79
N LEU A 487 -56.66 -19.08 54.93
CA LEU A 487 -57.31 -20.36 55.25
C LEU A 487 -56.46 -21.58 54.85
N SER A 488 -55.24 -21.38 54.35
CA SER A 488 -54.31 -22.47 54.06
C SER A 488 -53.95 -23.21 55.35
N MET A 489 -53.78 -24.53 55.26
CA MET A 489 -53.45 -25.38 56.41
C MET A 489 -52.13 -24.95 57.07
N PRO A 490 -51.91 -25.22 58.37
CA PRO A 490 -50.62 -24.99 59.01
C PRO A 490 -49.47 -25.64 58.24
N GLY A 491 -48.37 -24.91 58.02
CA GLY A 491 -47.25 -25.37 57.22
C GLY A 491 -46.37 -24.24 56.67
N PHE A 492 -45.38 -24.61 55.84
CA PHE A 492 -44.49 -23.67 55.17
C PHE A 492 -44.97 -23.37 53.76
N TYR A 493 -44.93 -22.09 53.39
CA TYR A 493 -45.37 -21.57 52.12
C TYR A 493 -44.34 -20.60 51.55
N ALA A 494 -44.32 -20.53 50.22
CA ALA A 494 -43.41 -19.65 49.51
C ALA A 494 -43.88 -18.18 49.55
N ILE A 495 -42.93 -17.25 49.70
CA ILE A 495 -43.15 -15.82 49.43
C ILE A 495 -42.32 -15.44 48.20
N TYR A 496 -42.97 -14.96 47.15
CA TYR A 496 -42.35 -14.56 45.89
C TYR A 496 -42.24 -13.04 45.80
N GLY A 497 -41.09 -12.55 45.33
CA GLY A 497 -40.91 -11.16 44.96
C GLY A 497 -41.07 -10.94 43.45
N GLY A 498 -41.59 -9.78 43.04
CA GLY A 498 -41.76 -9.43 41.64
C GLY A 498 -41.81 -7.92 41.40
N GLY A 499 -41.85 -7.56 40.12
CA GLY A 499 -41.88 -6.18 39.66
C GLY A 499 -41.88 -6.09 38.14
N ASN A 500 -41.74 -4.88 37.60
CA ASN A 500 -41.42 -4.65 36.19
C ASN A 500 -40.08 -3.91 36.13
N ALA A 501 -39.10 -4.49 35.44
CA ALA A 501 -37.78 -3.91 35.24
C ALA A 501 -37.33 -4.20 33.81
N GLN A 502 -37.00 -3.15 33.04
CA GLN A 502 -36.56 -3.29 31.65
C GLN A 502 -35.21 -4.01 31.56
N ASN A 503 -34.27 -3.67 32.45
CA ASN A 503 -32.89 -4.11 32.36
C ASN A 503 -32.56 -5.32 33.24
N TYR A 504 -33.55 -5.90 33.91
CA TYR A 504 -33.32 -6.97 34.88
C TYR A 504 -34.30 -8.14 34.72
N VAL A 505 -33.79 -9.34 34.97
CA VAL A 505 -34.56 -10.57 35.19
C VAL A 505 -34.49 -10.98 36.67
N PHE A 506 -35.49 -11.71 37.15
CA PHE A 506 -35.64 -11.99 38.58
C PHE A 506 -35.40 -13.46 38.90
N THR A 507 -34.70 -13.69 40.01
CA THR A 507 -34.55 -15.00 40.63
C THR A 507 -34.99 -14.93 42.09
N GLN A 508 -35.50 -16.04 42.61
CA GLN A 508 -35.95 -16.14 44.01
C GLN A 508 -34.89 -16.87 44.82
N ALA A 509 -34.56 -16.37 46.00
CA ALA A 509 -33.70 -17.11 46.93
C ALA A 509 -34.36 -18.44 47.30
N SER A 510 -33.56 -19.50 47.49
CA SER A 510 -34.09 -20.82 47.86
C SER A 510 -34.87 -20.80 49.18
N SER A 511 -34.48 -19.91 50.11
CA SER A 511 -35.18 -19.67 51.38
C SER A 511 -36.62 -19.17 51.20
N ASN A 512 -36.95 -18.57 50.05
CA ASN A 512 -38.28 -18.05 49.79
C ASN A 512 -39.34 -19.15 49.80
N GLN A 513 -39.00 -20.41 49.50
CA GLN A 513 -39.94 -21.53 49.46
C GLN A 513 -40.58 -21.84 50.82
N SER A 514 -39.92 -21.47 51.92
CA SER A 514 -40.37 -21.70 53.29
C SER A 514 -40.46 -20.41 54.11
N ALA A 515 -40.58 -19.26 53.44
CA ALA A 515 -40.53 -17.96 54.11
C ALA A 515 -41.78 -17.67 54.96
N LEU A 516 -42.97 -18.15 54.56
CA LEU A 516 -44.19 -18.04 55.39
C LEU A 516 -44.41 -19.33 56.17
N HIS A 517 -44.48 -19.24 57.50
CA HIS A 517 -44.87 -20.34 58.39
C HIS A 517 -46.25 -20.04 58.99
N LEU A 518 -47.27 -20.81 58.59
CA LEU A 518 -48.61 -20.72 59.17
C LEU A 518 -48.78 -21.72 60.32
N ILE A 519 -49.23 -21.21 61.47
CA ILE A 519 -49.56 -21.99 62.65
C ILE A 519 -51.06 -21.88 62.97
N PRO A 520 -51.68 -22.86 63.66
CA PRO A 520 -53.08 -22.78 64.05
C PRO A 520 -53.37 -21.51 64.87
N ALA A 521 -54.53 -20.88 64.66
CA ALA A 521 -54.98 -19.79 65.52
C ALA A 521 -55.00 -20.24 66.99
N ALA A 522 -54.51 -19.39 67.89
CA ALA A 522 -54.69 -19.62 69.31
C ALA A 522 -56.21 -19.65 69.61
N VAL A 523 -56.69 -20.79 70.10
CA VAL A 523 -58.05 -20.90 70.63
C VAL A 523 -58.06 -20.11 71.93
N THR A 524 -58.52 -18.85 71.93
CA THR A 524 -58.93 -18.19 73.16
C THR A 524 -60.22 -18.87 73.61
N SER A 525 -60.07 -19.85 74.51
CA SER A 525 -61.21 -20.46 75.20
C SER A 525 -61.97 -19.37 75.95
N ASP A 526 -63.13 -19.00 75.43
CA ASP A 526 -64.12 -18.11 76.04
C ASP A 526 -64.84 -18.83 77.19
N GLN A 527 -64.08 -19.22 78.22
CA GLN A 527 -64.60 -19.79 79.46
C GLN A 527 -64.34 -18.78 80.59
N PRO A 528 -65.38 -18.22 81.23
CA PRO A 528 -65.22 -17.32 82.35
C PRO A 528 -64.81 -18.13 83.59
N THR A 529 -63.57 -17.99 84.05
CA THR A 529 -63.21 -18.44 85.40
C THR A 529 -63.74 -17.41 86.41
N THR A 530 -64.81 -17.79 87.09
CA THR A 530 -65.45 -17.10 88.21
C THR A 530 -64.45 -16.80 89.33
N PHE A 531 -64.31 -15.53 89.70
CA PHE A 531 -63.71 -15.14 90.97
C PHE A 531 -64.71 -15.43 92.09
N VAL A 532 -64.48 -16.51 92.85
CA VAL A 532 -65.14 -16.71 94.14
C VAL A 532 -64.32 -15.98 95.20
N SER A 533 -64.90 -14.94 95.78
CA SER A 533 -64.42 -14.28 96.99
C SER A 533 -64.93 -15.06 98.19
N GLU A 534 -64.02 -15.60 99.01
CA GLU A 534 -64.32 -16.02 100.38
C GLU A 534 -63.44 -15.23 101.37
N ARG A 535 -64.07 -14.82 102.47
CA ARG A 535 -63.53 -13.96 103.54
C ARG A 535 -62.53 -14.72 104.42
N ASN A 536 -61.61 -13.96 105.02
CA ASN A 536 -60.95 -14.32 106.29
C ASN A 536 -62.00 -14.65 107.37
N ASP A 537 -61.78 -15.70 108.17
CA ASP A 537 -61.31 -15.56 109.55
C ASP A 537 -61.25 -16.92 110.32
N THR A 538 -60.13 -17.11 111.02
CA THR A 538 -59.94 -17.81 112.33
C THR A 538 -60.28 -19.32 112.41
N ASP A 539 -59.53 -20.20 113.08
CA ASP A 539 -58.91 -20.06 114.41
C ASP A 539 -58.11 -21.35 114.76
N VAL A 540 -57.28 -21.28 115.83
CA VAL A 540 -56.97 -22.37 116.79
C VAL A 540 -55.66 -23.24 116.66
N TYR A 541 -54.71 -22.81 117.51
CA TYR A 541 -53.77 -23.50 118.45
C TYR A 541 -52.51 -24.28 118.02
N ASP A 542 -51.37 -23.63 118.29
CA ASP A 542 -50.33 -23.97 119.29
C ASP A 542 -50.40 -25.35 119.98
N THR A 543 -49.28 -26.08 119.93
CA THR A 543 -48.67 -26.66 121.14
C THR A 543 -47.17 -26.95 120.98
N ASN A 544 -46.42 -26.50 121.99
CA ASN A 544 -45.17 -27.04 122.55
C ASN A 544 -43.85 -26.96 121.74
N ILE A 545 -43.09 -25.92 122.10
CA ILE A 545 -41.81 -26.00 122.83
C ILE A 545 -41.00 -27.29 122.61
N GLY A 546 -39.87 -27.11 121.95
CA GLY A 546 -38.79 -28.07 121.88
C GLY A 546 -37.52 -27.47 121.28
N GLN A 547 -37.03 -26.39 121.91
CA GLN A 547 -35.63 -25.97 122.09
C GLN A 547 -34.68 -25.85 120.87
N VAL A 548 -33.71 -24.95 120.79
CA VAL A 548 -33.14 -23.76 121.48
C VAL A 548 -31.83 -23.59 120.65
N GLU A 549 -31.37 -22.43 120.22
CA GLU A 549 -30.66 -21.45 121.03
C GLU A 549 -30.37 -20.18 120.19
N MET A 550 -30.61 -19.04 120.84
CA MET A 550 -30.29 -17.67 120.42
C MET A 550 -28.75 -17.45 120.47
N CYS A 551 -28.14 -16.50 119.75
CA CYS A 551 -28.32 -15.06 119.94
C CYS A 551 -28.03 -14.22 118.67
N PRO A 552 -28.85 -13.20 118.39
CA PRO A 552 -28.48 -12.01 117.63
C PRO A 552 -27.83 -10.97 118.57
N VAL A 553 -27.34 -9.86 118.01
CA VAL A 553 -27.61 -8.46 118.44
C VAL A 553 -26.51 -7.52 117.94
N SER A 554 -26.99 -6.33 117.62
CA SER A 554 -26.37 -5.12 117.12
C SER A 554 -25.38 -4.39 118.05
N ASP A 555 -24.50 -3.65 117.37
CA ASP A 555 -24.02 -2.29 117.64
C ASP A 555 -22.74 -2.04 118.46
N SER A 556 -22.06 -0.95 118.06
CA SER A 556 -20.99 -0.17 118.73
C SER A 556 -19.49 -0.44 118.45
N GLY A 557 -18.79 0.67 118.16
CA GLY A 557 -17.32 0.87 118.30
C GLY A 557 -16.52 0.57 117.03
N ASN A 558 -16.28 1.53 116.12
CA ASN A 558 -15.25 2.58 116.19
C ASN A 558 -13.83 2.04 116.47
N ASP A 559 -12.95 2.16 115.48
CA ASP A 559 -11.55 2.63 115.54
C ASP A 559 -10.80 2.10 114.31
N GLN A 560 -10.57 2.95 113.30
CA GLN A 560 -9.34 3.72 113.14
C GLN A 560 -8.13 2.84 112.78
N ALA A 561 -7.76 2.84 111.50
CA ALA A 561 -6.40 3.16 111.03
C ALA A 561 -6.30 2.89 109.51
N LEU A 562 -6.24 3.97 108.71
CA LEU A 562 -5.04 4.41 107.98
C LEU A 562 -4.90 3.68 106.63
N GLU A 563 -5.23 4.36 105.52
CA GLU A 563 -4.26 5.09 104.68
C GLU A 563 -3.18 4.15 104.11
N GLY A 564 -2.98 4.03 102.80
CA GLY A 564 -3.47 4.76 101.66
C GLY A 564 -2.72 4.27 100.41
N GLY A 565 -2.97 4.92 99.28
CA GLY A 565 -2.08 4.85 98.11
C GLY A 565 -2.61 4.05 96.94
N ASP A 566 -3.42 4.74 96.13
CA ASP A 566 -3.32 4.85 94.68
C ASP A 566 -2.18 4.06 93.99
N ALA A 567 -2.54 3.25 92.99
CA ALA A 567 -2.18 3.47 91.59
C ALA A 567 -2.23 2.18 90.77
N LEU A 568 -3.05 2.23 89.72
CA LEU A 568 -2.82 1.72 88.36
C LEU A 568 -2.12 0.37 88.14
N GLY A 569 -2.75 -0.40 87.25
CA GLY A 569 -2.11 -1.51 86.53
C GLY A 569 -2.64 -2.83 87.06
N GLY A 570 -3.37 -3.58 86.27
CA GLY A 570 -2.84 -4.10 85.03
C GLY A 570 -2.41 -5.52 85.32
N ASP A 571 -3.06 -6.44 84.61
CA ASP A 571 -2.38 -7.41 83.78
C ASP A 571 -2.56 -8.93 84.04
N TRP A 572 -3.12 -9.56 82.98
CA TRP A 572 -2.55 -10.71 82.27
C TRP A 572 -2.39 -12.05 83.00
N SER A 573 -3.12 -13.07 82.51
CA SER A 573 -2.56 -14.09 81.58
C SER A 573 -2.10 -15.38 82.31
N LYS A 574 -1.97 -16.58 81.72
CA LYS A 574 -1.82 -17.00 80.32
C LYS A 574 -1.85 -18.55 80.31
N VAL A 575 -2.31 -19.11 79.18
CA VAL A 575 -1.60 -20.17 78.39
C VAL A 575 -1.79 -21.65 78.81
N ARG A 576 -1.85 -22.68 77.96
CA ARG A 576 -1.26 -23.08 76.64
C ARG A 576 -2.04 -24.36 76.17
N LYS A 577 -2.01 -24.94 74.96
CA LYS A 577 -1.28 -24.81 73.68
C LYS A 577 -1.97 -25.71 72.61
N ARG A 578 -1.56 -25.50 71.36
CA ARG A 578 -2.03 -25.98 70.03
C ARG A 578 -1.92 -27.48 69.73
N LEU A 579 -2.67 -27.94 68.71
CA LEU A 579 -2.21 -28.90 67.69
C LEU A 579 -2.84 -28.63 66.31
N ASN A 580 -2.07 -28.87 65.26
CA ASN A 580 -2.32 -28.71 63.82
C ASN A 580 -2.16 -30.10 63.18
N LEU A 581 -3.04 -30.56 62.28
CA LEU A 581 -2.82 -31.72 61.42
C LEU A 581 -3.71 -31.66 60.14
N LEU A 582 -3.04 -31.75 59.00
CA LEU A 582 -3.60 -32.08 57.68
C LEU A 582 -3.29 -33.57 57.37
N ASN A 583 -4.15 -34.16 56.54
CA ASN A 583 -3.97 -35.36 55.69
C ASN A 583 -4.07 -36.78 56.28
N CYS A 584 -5.08 -37.54 55.81
CA CYS A 584 -4.96 -38.68 54.86
C CYS A 584 -6.04 -39.75 55.11
N PHE A 585 -6.87 -39.97 54.08
CA PHE A 585 -7.68 -41.18 53.91
C PHE A 585 -6.77 -42.39 53.62
N SER A 586 -7.08 -43.54 54.22
CA SER A 586 -6.55 -44.83 53.81
C SER A 586 -7.47 -45.47 52.78
N ASN A 587 -6.89 -46.04 51.73
CA ASN A 587 -7.50 -47.12 50.97
C ASN A 587 -6.40 -47.98 50.36
N ASP A 588 -6.15 -49.12 51.00
CA ASP A 588 -5.36 -50.21 50.45
C ASP A 588 -6.22 -51.05 49.49
N LYS A 589 -5.77 -51.23 48.24
CA LYS A 589 -5.89 -52.51 47.51
C LYS A 589 -5.00 -52.56 46.25
N LYS A 590 -3.99 -53.44 46.34
CA LYS A 590 -3.38 -54.34 45.33
C LYS A 590 -2.95 -53.81 43.95
N GLY A 591 -1.63 -53.92 43.71
CA GLY A 591 -1.06 -54.86 42.72
C GLY A 591 -0.21 -54.27 41.58
N GLY A 592 1.02 -54.78 41.41
CA GLY A 592 1.66 -54.90 40.09
C GLY A 592 3.07 -54.35 39.89
N CYS A 593 4.05 -55.24 39.99
CA CYS A 593 5.45 -55.30 39.52
C CYS A 593 6.08 -54.31 38.50
N SER A 594 7.41 -54.15 38.69
CA SER A 594 8.53 -53.96 37.71
C SER A 594 8.55 -52.68 36.87
N GLY A 595 9.67 -52.03 36.51
CA GLY A 595 11.10 -52.28 36.63
C GLY A 595 11.80 -51.33 35.63
N SER A 596 12.96 -50.79 36.01
CA SER A 596 14.04 -50.15 35.22
C SER A 596 13.75 -49.57 33.82
N PHE A 597 13.88 -48.25 33.63
CA PHE A 597 15.06 -47.54 33.10
C PHE A 597 14.80 -46.04 33.07
#